data_AF-A0A842HZ75-F1
#
_entry.id   AF-A0A842HZ75-F1
#
_cell.length_a   1.000
_cell.length_b   1.000
_cell.length_c   1.000
_cell.angle_alpha   90.00
_cell.angle_beta   90.00
_cell.angle_gamma   90.00
#
_symmetry.space_group_name_H-M   'P 1'
#
loop_
_entity.id
_entity.type
_entity.pdbx_description
1 polymer ?
#
loop_
_entity_poly.entity_id
_entity_poly.type
_entity_poly.pdbx_seq_one_letter_code
_entity_poly.pdbx_strand_id
1 'polypeptide(L)'
;MTEERITERDDGVTTERTVERGTDDSHTVVVERRSGAGMWVLALVILVAIGAGIYVFNETNAREAVETEALTDAASEVGDAARNMGDAAQQAGDAAEEAVDGMNGE
;
A
#
# COMPACT_ATOMS: atom_id res chain seq x y z
N MET A 1 65.03 -21.01 -1.13
CA MET A 1 64.57 -19.83 -1.91
C MET A 1 63.06 -19.97 -1.97
N THR A 2 62.30 -19.05 -1.37
CA THR A 2 60.84 -19.14 -1.31
C THR A 2 60.28 -18.53 -2.58
N GLU A 3 59.65 -19.34 -3.42
CA GLU A 3 58.92 -18.87 -4.59
C GLU A 3 57.57 -18.32 -4.13
N GLU A 4 57.41 -17.00 -4.17
CA GLU A 4 56.12 -16.35 -3.93
C GLU A 4 55.38 -16.22 -5.27
N ARG A 5 54.18 -16.80 -5.35
CA ARG A 5 53.29 -16.64 -6.50
C ARG A 5 51.98 -16.02 -6.02
N ILE A 6 51.71 -14.80 -6.48
CA ILE A 6 50.44 -14.11 -6.24
C ILE A 6 49.58 -14.28 -7.49
N THR A 7 48.39 -14.86 -7.32
CA THR A 7 47.34 -14.87 -8.35
C THR A 7 46.15 -14.08 -7.86
N GLU A 8 45.83 -13.02 -8.58
CA GLU A 8 44.65 -12.18 -8.37
C GLU A 8 43.60 -12.57 -9.41
N ARG A 9 42.38 -12.88 -8.95
CA ARG A 9 41.22 -13.09 -9.83
C ARG A 9 40.16 -12.05 -9.47
N ASP A 10 39.83 -11.23 -10.47
CA ASP A 10 38.78 -10.23 -10.38
C ASP A 10 37.69 -10.57 -11.40
N ASP A 11 36.53 -10.99 -10.92
CA ASP A 11 35.36 -11.32 -11.73
C ASP A 11 34.29 -10.21 -11.67
N GLY A 12 34.66 -8.98 -11.30
CA GLY A 12 33.78 -7.80 -11.25
C GLY A 12 32.71 -7.80 -10.15
N VAL A 13 32.53 -8.91 -9.43
CA VAL A 13 31.58 -9.06 -8.30
C VAL A 13 32.30 -9.37 -6.99
N THR A 14 33.41 -10.09 -7.06
CA THR A 14 34.21 -10.51 -5.90
C THR A 14 35.69 -10.39 -6.26
N THR A 15 36.45 -9.73 -5.39
CA THR A 15 37.92 -9.73 -5.47
C THR A 15 38.43 -10.81 -4.54
N GLU A 16 39.04 -11.86 -5.10
CA GLU A 16 39.66 -12.94 -4.32
C GLU A 16 41.18 -12.86 -4.48
N ARG A 17 41.88 -12.71 -3.36
CA ARG A 17 43.34 -12.67 -3.30
C ARG A 17 43.84 -13.90 -2.56
N THR A 18 44.45 -14.82 -3.30
CA THR A 18 45.03 -16.05 -2.75
C THR A 18 46.55 -15.95 -2.72
N VAL A 19 47.12 -16.00 -1.52
CA VAL A 19 48.57 -15.98 -1.29
C VAL A 19 48.99 -17.39 -0.86
N GLU A 20 49.65 -18.11 -1.76
CA GLU A 20 50.19 -19.44 -1.50
C GLU A 20 51.67 -19.31 -1.13
N ARG A 21 52.02 -19.65 0.12
CA ARG A 21 53.41 -19.72 0.58
C ARG A 21 53.73 -21.17 0.89
N GLY A 22 54.57 -21.79 0.06
CA GLY A 22 54.92 -23.21 0.19
C GLY A 22 55.72 -23.49 1.46
N THR A 23 55.03 -23.86 2.54
CA THR A 23 55.55 -24.58 3.71
C THR A 23 54.42 -25.41 4.30
N ASP A 24 54.65 -26.71 4.45
CA ASP A 24 53.75 -27.73 5.01
C ASP A 24 53.23 -27.40 6.42
N ASP A 25 52.21 -26.56 6.53
CA ASP A 25 51.46 -26.34 7.78
C ASP A 25 50.00 -26.02 7.42
N SER A 26 49.08 -26.60 8.19
CA SER A 26 47.64 -26.58 7.92
C SER A 26 47.11 -25.15 7.71
N HIS A 27 46.78 -24.83 6.45
CA HIS A 27 46.23 -23.53 6.08
C HIS A 27 44.81 -23.38 6.65
N THR A 28 44.65 -22.60 7.71
CA THR A 28 43.34 -22.05 8.05
C THR A 28 43.04 -20.94 7.07
N VAL A 29 42.20 -21.21 6.08
CA VAL A 29 41.65 -20.17 5.21
C VAL A 29 40.71 -19.32 6.05
N VAL A 30 41.23 -18.20 6.56
CA VAL A 30 40.40 -17.17 7.17
C VAL A 30 39.72 -16.44 6.01
N VAL A 31 38.50 -16.88 5.66
CA VAL A 31 37.64 -16.12 4.76
C VAL A 31 37.14 -14.91 5.54
N GLU A 32 37.84 -13.79 5.44
CA GLU A 32 37.33 -12.49 5.88
C GLU A 32 36.16 -12.11 4.98
N ARG A 33 34.98 -12.62 5.33
CA ARG A 33 33.73 -12.27 4.67
C ARG A 33 33.40 -10.82 5.06
N ARG A 34 33.93 -9.85 4.30
CA ARG A 34 33.49 -8.45 4.29
C ARG A 34 32.07 -8.36 3.70
N SER A 35 31.10 -8.99 4.34
CA SER A 35 29.68 -9.01 3.95
C SER A 35 28.86 -8.34 5.05
N GLY A 36 29.17 -7.08 5.34
CA GLY A 36 28.65 -6.42 6.55
C GLY A 36 27.93 -5.09 6.34
N ALA A 37 28.11 -4.39 5.21
CA ALA A 37 27.51 -3.06 5.05
C ALA A 37 26.33 -3.08 4.07
N GLY A 38 26.51 -3.65 2.87
CA GLY A 38 25.47 -3.64 1.84
C GLY A 38 24.20 -4.40 2.22
N MET A 39 24.35 -5.56 2.87
CA MET A 39 23.20 -6.37 3.31
C MET A 39 22.38 -5.65 4.39
N TRP A 40 23.04 -4.96 5.31
CA TRP A 40 22.38 -4.22 6.39
C TRP A 40 21.68 -2.96 5.87
N VAL A 41 22.28 -2.25 4.91
CA VAL A 41 21.63 -1.13 4.23
C VAL A 41 20.40 -1.59 3.45
N LEU A 42 20.51 -2.69 2.69
CA LEU A 42 19.38 -3.26 1.96
C LEU A 42 18.24 -3.70 2.91
N ALA A 43 18.59 -4.38 4.00
CA ALA A 43 17.62 -4.80 5.01
C ALA A 43 16.89 -3.60 5.63
N LEU A 44 17.61 -2.52 5.92
CA LEU A 44 17.04 -1.30 6.48
C LEU A 44 16.10 -0.58 5.50
N VAL A 45 16.47 -0.52 4.22
CA VAL A 45 15.62 0.05 3.15
C VAL A 45 14.32 -0.73 3.02
N ILE A 46 14.38 -2.07 3.02
CA ILE A 46 13.19 -2.93 2.95
C ILE A 46 12.29 -2.71 4.17
N LEU A 47 12.87 -2.58 5.36
CA LEU A 47 12.11 -2.35 6.60
C LEU A 47 11.36 -1.01 6.58
N VAL A 48 12.01 0.06 6.09
CA VAL A 48 11.37 1.36 5.87
C VAL A 48 10.25 1.28 4.83
N ALA A 49 10.46 0.55 3.72
CA ALA A 49 9.45 0.38 2.69
C ALA A 49 8.19 -0.35 3.22
N ILE A 50 8.36 -1.39 4.04
CA ILE A 50 7.26 -2.10 4.70
C ILE A 50 6.52 -1.15 5.66
N GLY A 51 7.24 -0.38 6.48
CA GLY A 51 6.65 0.59 7.40
C GLY A 51 5.82 1.67 6.68
N ALA A 52 6.35 2.24 5.60
CA ALA A 52 5.64 3.21 4.77
C ALA A 52 4.41 2.59 4.10
N GLY A 53 4.54 1.35 3.60
CA GLY A 53 3.42 0.60 3.04
C GLY A 53 2.29 0.38 4.04
N ILE A 54 2.61 -0.03 5.28
CA ILE A 54 1.62 -0.22 6.35
C ILE A 54 0.95 1.11 6.75
N TYR A 55 1.71 2.21 6.81
CA TYR A 55 1.18 3.53 7.15
C TYR A 55 0.17 4.03 6.11
N VAL A 56 0.55 3.99 4.82
CA VAL A 56 -0.35 4.38 3.72
C VAL A 56 -1.54 3.44 3.60
N PHE A 57 -1.34 2.13 3.77
CA PHE A 57 -2.40 1.13 3.70
C PHE A 57 -3.41 1.26 4.84
N ASN A 58 -2.95 1.56 6.07
CA ASN A 58 -3.84 1.88 7.19
C ASN A 58 -4.65 3.15 6.94
N GLU A 59 -4.01 4.17 6.34
CA GLU A 59 -4.70 5.44 6.06
C GLU A 59 -5.78 5.27 4.98
N THR A 60 -5.58 4.40 3.98
CA THR A 60 -6.65 4.04 3.03
C THR A 60 -7.81 3.28 3.69
N ASN A 61 -7.54 2.31 4.57
CA ASN A 61 -8.60 1.55 5.25
C ASN A 61 -9.41 2.41 6.24
N ALA A 62 -8.78 3.40 6.87
CA ALA A 62 -9.46 4.34 7.77
C ALA A 62 -10.32 5.38 7.01
N ARG A 63 -9.96 5.71 5.76
CA ARG A 63 -10.73 6.63 4.91
C ARG A 63 -12.04 6.02 4.40
N GLU A 64 -12.09 4.72 4.14
CA GLU A 64 -13.34 4.03 3.74
C GLU A 64 -14.46 4.14 4.79
N ALA A 65 -14.12 4.13 6.08
CA ALA A 65 -15.12 4.27 7.14
C ALA A 65 -15.74 5.68 7.18
N VAL A 66 -14.91 6.72 7.05
CA VAL A 66 -15.36 8.12 7.08
C VAL A 66 -16.13 8.49 5.81
N GLU A 67 -15.73 7.96 4.64
CA GLU A 67 -16.44 8.18 3.38
C GLU A 67 -17.82 7.50 3.38
N THR A 68 -17.95 6.31 3.99
CA THR A 68 -19.23 5.59 4.10
C THR A 68 -20.21 6.27 5.05
N GLU A 69 -19.73 6.87 6.15
CA GLU A 69 -20.58 7.66 7.06
C GLU A 69 -21.13 8.91 6.36
N ALA A 70 -20.27 9.69 5.68
CA ALA A 70 -20.70 10.86 4.92
C ALA A 70 -21.65 10.50 3.76
N LEU A 71 -21.41 9.37 3.07
CA LEU A 71 -22.29 8.88 2.01
C LEU A 71 -23.65 8.40 2.54
N THR A 72 -23.68 7.81 3.74
CA THR A 72 -24.91 7.35 4.41
C THR A 72 -25.79 8.53 4.84
N ASP A 73 -25.18 9.59 5.38
CA ASP A 73 -25.88 10.83 5.74
C ASP A 73 -26.43 11.53 4.50
N ALA A 74 -25.63 11.66 3.44
CA ALA A 74 -26.08 12.24 2.17
C ALA A 74 -27.21 11.42 1.53
N ALA A 75 -27.14 10.09 1.55
CA ALA A 75 -28.21 9.22 1.05
C ALA A 75 -29.49 9.33 1.86
N SER A 76 -29.40 9.51 3.19
CA SER A 76 -30.55 9.72 4.06
C SER A 76 -31.24 11.06 3.75
N GLU A 77 -30.45 12.13 3.57
CA GLU A 77 -30.97 13.47 3.26
C GLU A 77 -31.69 13.50 1.89
N VAL A 78 -31.15 12.80 0.88
CA VAL A 78 -31.82 12.61 -0.42
C VAL A 78 -33.10 11.77 -0.28
N GLY A 79 -33.08 10.73 0.55
CA GLY A 79 -34.26 9.89 0.80
C GLY A 79 -35.41 10.63 1.48
N ASP A 80 -35.09 11.53 2.42
CA ASP A 80 -36.07 12.40 3.07
C ASP A 80 -36.61 13.47 2.10
N ALA A 81 -35.75 14.07 1.28
CA ALA A 81 -36.17 15.00 0.23
C ALA A 81 -37.10 14.33 -0.81
N ALA A 82 -36.79 13.10 -1.22
CA ALA A 82 -37.62 12.33 -2.14
C ALA A 82 -39.00 12.01 -1.56
N ARG A 83 -39.07 11.65 -0.26
CA ARG A 83 -40.35 11.43 0.45
C ARG A 83 -41.19 12.70 0.48
N ASN A 84 -40.60 13.83 0.89
CA ASN A 84 -41.30 15.13 0.90
C ASN A 84 -41.83 15.52 -0.49
N MET A 85 -41.05 15.26 -1.55
CA MET A 85 -41.46 15.53 -2.93
C MET A 85 -42.60 14.60 -3.38
N GLY A 86 -42.57 13.33 -2.98
CA GLY A 86 -43.65 12.36 -3.23
C GLY A 86 -44.96 12.74 -2.53
N ASP A 87 -44.89 13.21 -1.29
CA ASP A 87 -46.06 13.67 -0.54
C ASP A 87 -46.68 14.94 -1.14
N ALA A 88 -45.84 15.85 -1.65
CA ALA A 88 -46.32 17.03 -2.36
C ALA A 88 -46.97 16.68 -3.71
N ALA A 89 -46.40 15.71 -4.44
CA ALA A 89 -46.96 15.23 -5.69
C ALA A 89 -48.32 14.53 -5.50
N GLN A 90 -48.46 13.72 -4.45
CA GLN A 90 -49.74 13.08 -4.10
C GLN A 90 -50.82 14.12 -3.78
N GLN A 91 -50.52 15.09 -2.91
CA GLN A 91 -51.46 16.17 -2.57
C GLN A 91 -51.89 16.98 -3.80
N ALA A 92 -50.96 17.25 -4.73
CA ALA A 92 -51.29 17.95 -5.96
C ALA A 92 -52.19 17.11 -6.89
N GLY A 93 -51.99 15.78 -6.92
CA GLY A 93 -52.84 14.85 -7.62
C GLY A 93 -54.25 14.82 -7.05
N ASP A 94 -54.37 14.65 -5.74
CA ASP A 94 -55.65 14.62 -5.02
C ASP A 94 -56.45 15.91 -5.25
N ALA A 95 -55.80 17.08 -5.15
CA ALA A 95 -56.42 18.37 -5.39
C ALA A 95 -56.88 18.56 -6.85
N ALA A 96 -56.13 18.01 -7.82
CA ALA A 96 -56.51 18.06 -9.22
C ALA A 96 -57.70 17.14 -9.52
N GLU A 97 -57.74 15.95 -8.91
CA GLU A 97 -58.84 15.00 -9.06
C GLU A 97 -60.13 15.53 -8.45
N GLU A 98 -60.06 16.13 -7.26
CA GLU A 98 -61.20 16.79 -6.60
C GLU A 98 -61.75 17.96 -7.43
N ALA A 99 -60.86 18.77 -8.03
CA ALA A 99 -61.26 19.86 -8.91
C ALA A 99 -61.96 19.36 -10.19
N VAL A 100 -61.54 18.23 -10.74
CA VAL A 100 -62.15 17.62 -11.94
C VAL A 100 -63.50 16.97 -11.61
N ASP A 101 -63.60 16.26 -10.49
CA ASP A 101 -64.83 15.60 -10.07
C ASP A 101 -65.91 16.63 -9.72
N GLY A 102 -65.53 17.73 -9.06
CA GLY A 102 -66.41 18.86 -8.79
C GLY A 102 -66.97 19.53 -10.05
N MET A 103 -66.26 19.49 -11.19
CA MET A 103 -66.76 20.04 -12.46
C MET A 103 -67.73 19.11 -13.21
N ASN A 104 -67.69 17.80 -12.96
CA ASN A 104 -68.55 16.81 -13.63
C ASN A 104 -69.82 16.44 -12.83
N GLY A 105 -69.88 16.84 -11.56
CA GLY A 105 -70.97 16.51 -10.64
C GLY A 105 -72.12 17.53 -10.54
N GLU A 106 -72.08 18.64 -11.29
CA GLU A 106 -73.15 19.67 -11.36
C GLU A 106 -74.10 19.48 -12.56
#